data_AF-A0A0P7V287-F1
#
_entry.id   AF-A0A0P7V287-F1
#
_cell.length_a   1.000
_cell.length_b   1.000
_cell.length_c   1.000
_cell.angle_alpha   90.00
_cell.angle_beta   90.00
_cell.angle_gamma   90.00
#
_symmetry.space_group_name_H-M   'P 1'
#
loop_
_entity.id
_entity.type
_entity.pdbx_description
1 polymer ?
#
loop_
_entity_poly.entity_id
_entity_poly.type
_entity_poly.pdbx_seq_one_letter_code
_entity_poly.pdbx_strand_id
1 'polypeptide(L)'
;MPKGPNGERRPADANACAVMVARIATGEVEEKISKPSAKRKSALEGAKARSLALTSERKSEIARKAAKARWKGDDMSLTQPAEKSAQERRLPYPANGLGEPKKAFEDTFRLSTAVKAAVEKRKK
;
A
#
# COMPACT_ATOMS: atom_id res chain seq x y z
N MET A 1 26.53 1.19 3.72
CA MET A 1 27.47 1.82 2.77
C MET A 1 26.86 1.75 1.38
N PRO A 2 26.70 2.87 0.65
CA PRO A 2 26.28 2.81 -0.75
C PRO A 2 27.32 2.03 -1.57
N LYS A 3 26.84 1.16 -2.45
CA LYS A 3 27.66 0.33 -3.32
C LYS A 3 27.51 0.79 -4.75
N GLY A 4 28.62 0.81 -5.49
CA GLY A 4 28.63 1.02 -6.93
C GLY A 4 28.00 -0.15 -7.70
N PRO A 5 27.80 0.00 -9.02
CA PRO A 5 27.20 -1.01 -9.88
C PRO A 5 27.95 -2.35 -9.86
N ASN A 6 29.26 -2.34 -9.58
CA ASN A 6 30.08 -3.55 -9.42
C ASN A 6 30.35 -3.94 -7.96
N GLY A 7 29.61 -3.37 -7.00
CA GLY A 7 29.82 -3.62 -5.58
C GLY A 7 30.97 -2.81 -4.95
N GLU A 8 31.55 -1.86 -5.69
CA GLU A 8 32.58 -0.94 -5.20
C GLU A 8 32.06 -0.12 -4.02
N ARG A 9 32.92 0.11 -3.01
CA ARG A 9 32.54 0.96 -1.87
C ARG A 9 32.56 2.42 -2.32
N ARG A 10 31.42 3.10 -2.20
CA ARG A 10 31.34 4.55 -2.42
C ARG A 10 31.20 5.29 -1.09
N PRO A 11 31.79 6.49 -0.98
CA PRO A 11 31.57 7.33 0.19
C PRO A 11 30.07 7.64 0.33
N ALA A 12 29.59 7.68 1.57
CA ALA A 12 28.18 7.95 1.85
C ALA A 12 27.83 9.44 1.67
N ASP A 13 28.82 10.32 1.81
CA ASP A 13 28.66 11.76 1.60
C ASP A 13 28.54 12.09 0.11
N ALA A 14 27.56 12.95 -0.22
CA ALA A 14 27.25 13.37 -1.57
C ALA A 14 28.40 14.16 -2.21
N ASN A 15 29.09 15.00 -1.43
CA ASN A 15 30.22 15.80 -1.93
C ASN A 15 31.41 14.90 -2.26
N ALA A 16 31.76 13.99 -1.34
CA ALA A 16 32.80 13.00 -1.58
C ALA A 16 32.46 12.06 -2.76
N CYS A 17 31.18 11.72 -2.94
CA CYS A 17 30.73 10.93 -4.09
C CYS A 17 30.90 11.70 -5.41
N ALA A 18 30.57 12.99 -5.45
CA ALA A 18 30.75 13.82 -6.63
C ALA A 18 32.23 13.92 -7.05
N VAL A 19 33.14 14.09 -6.07
CA VAL A 19 34.60 14.08 -6.34
C VAL A 19 35.04 12.71 -6.87
N MET A 20 34.54 11.61 -6.31
CA MET A 20 34.85 10.27 -6.81
C MET A 20 34.37 10.06 -8.25
N VAL A 21 33.17 10.53 -8.60
CA VAL A 21 32.65 10.47 -9.98
C VAL A 21 33.49 11.34 -10.92
N ALA A 22 33.89 12.53 -10.49
CA ALA A 22 34.78 13.40 -11.29
C ALA A 22 36.12 12.71 -11.60
N ARG A 23 36.73 12.05 -10.61
CA ARG A 23 37.98 11.29 -10.79
C ARG A 23 37.84 10.09 -11.73
N ILE A 24 36.69 9.42 -11.70
CA ILE A 24 36.39 8.33 -12.64
C ILE A 24 36.26 8.90 -14.06
N ALA A 25 35.58 10.04 -14.22
CA ALA A 25 35.38 10.69 -15.51
C ALA A 25 36.68 11.24 -16.11
N THR A 26 37.62 11.71 -15.27
CA THR A 26 38.95 12.16 -15.71
C THR A 26 39.93 11.01 -15.95
N GLY A 27 39.55 9.78 -15.60
CA GLY A 27 40.42 8.60 -15.75
C GLY A 27 41.49 8.47 -14.67
N GLU A 28 41.44 9.28 -13.61
CA GLU A 28 42.32 9.14 -12.44
C GLU A 28 42.03 7.86 -11.64
N VAL A 29 40.80 7.35 -11.73
CA VAL A 29 40.35 6.11 -11.08
C VAL A 29 39.70 5.20 -12.11
N GLU A 30 40.28 4.00 -12.31
CA GLU A 30 39.70 3.00 -13.20
C GLU A 30 38.46 2.34 -12.59
N GLU A 31 37.28 2.59 -13.18
CA GLU A 31 36.06 1.85 -12.88
C GLU A 31 35.97 0.61 -13.80
N LYS A 32 36.05 -0.59 -13.22
CA LYS A 32 35.94 -1.84 -13.97
C LYS A 32 34.50 -2.10 -14.33
N ILE A 33 34.08 -1.73 -15.55
CA ILE A 33 32.76 -2.08 -16.07
C ILE A 33 32.65 -3.60 -16.17
N SER A 34 31.95 -4.23 -15.23
CA SER A 34 31.77 -5.68 -15.29
C SER A 34 30.89 -6.06 -16.48
N LYS A 35 31.27 -7.11 -17.21
CA LYS A 35 30.43 -7.69 -18.25
C LYS A 35 29.09 -8.10 -17.62
N PRO A 36 27.95 -7.92 -18.32
CA PRO A 36 26.66 -8.33 -17.81
C PRO A 36 26.72 -9.79 -17.38
N SER A 37 26.29 -10.06 -16.15
CA SER A 37 26.37 -11.39 -15.54
C SER A 37 25.67 -12.44 -16.41
N ALA A 38 26.12 -13.69 -16.36
CA ALA A 38 25.47 -14.81 -17.03
C ALA A 38 23.97 -14.90 -16.67
N LYS A 39 23.61 -14.52 -15.43
CA LYS A 39 22.22 -14.41 -14.95
C LYS A 39 21.37 -13.43 -15.76
N ARG A 40 21.93 -12.27 -16.15
CA ARG A 40 21.21 -11.29 -16.98
C ARG A 40 20.94 -11.83 -18.37
N LYS A 41 21.91 -12.54 -18.96
CA LYS A 41 21.76 -13.12 -20.30
C LYS A 41 20.67 -14.19 -20.33
N SER A 42 20.66 -15.12 -19.37
CA SER A 42 19.60 -16.14 -19.29
C SER A 42 18.23 -15.54 -19.00
N ALA A 43 18.16 -14.50 -18.16
CA ALA A 43 16.91 -13.79 -17.88
C ALA A 43 16.33 -13.09 -19.12
N LEU A 44 17.18 -12.45 -19.93
CA LEU A 44 16.78 -11.81 -21.19
C LEU A 44 16.23 -12.84 -22.18
N GLU A 45 16.91 -13.97 -22.32
CA GLU A 45 16.47 -15.02 -23.24
C GLU A 45 15.13 -15.61 -22.81
N GLY A 46 14.97 -15.90 -21.51
CA GLY A 46 13.69 -16.34 -20.96
C GLY A 46 12.57 -15.30 -21.12
N ALA A 47 12.87 -14.01 -21.01
CA ALA A 47 11.90 -12.94 -21.21
C ALA A 47 11.46 -12.85 -22.69
N LYS A 48 12.41 -12.96 -23.63
CA LYS A 48 12.11 -13.02 -25.07
C LYS A 48 11.21 -14.21 -25.38
N ALA A 49 11.57 -15.41 -24.92
CA ALA A 49 10.77 -16.62 -25.13
C ALA A 49 9.32 -16.46 -24.62
N ARG A 50 9.13 -15.94 -23.40
CA ARG A 50 7.77 -15.66 -22.86
C ARG A 50 7.02 -14.60 -23.67
N SER A 51 7.72 -13.59 -24.17
CA SER A 51 7.10 -12.52 -24.96
C SER A 51 6.66 -12.99 -26.35
N LEU A 52 7.39 -13.92 -26.96
CA LEU A 52 7.08 -14.51 -28.26
C LEU A 52 5.97 -15.57 -28.16
N ALA A 53 5.94 -16.33 -27.06
CA ALA A 53 4.93 -17.36 -26.83
C ALA A 53 3.49 -16.81 -26.68
N LEU A 54 3.33 -15.51 -26.40
CA LEU A 54 2.02 -14.88 -26.18
C LEU A 54 1.69 -13.92 -27.32
N THR A 55 0.51 -14.10 -27.92
CA THR A 55 -0.09 -13.14 -28.86
C THR A 55 -0.46 -11.83 -28.15
N SER A 56 -0.63 -10.74 -28.91
CA SER A 56 -1.05 -9.44 -28.40
C SER A 56 -2.38 -9.51 -27.64
N GLU A 57 -3.35 -10.25 -28.20
CA GLU A 57 -4.67 -10.49 -27.60
C GLU A 57 -4.52 -11.20 -26.25
N ARG A 58 -3.74 -12.28 -26.20
CA ARG A 58 -3.53 -13.04 -24.97
C ARG A 58 -2.83 -12.22 -23.88
N LYS A 59 -1.88 -11.36 -24.26
CA LYS A 59 -1.26 -10.39 -23.32
C LYS A 59 -2.30 -9.43 -22.74
N SER A 60 -3.21 -8.93 -23.57
CA SER A 60 -4.26 -7.99 -23.15
C SER A 60 -5.26 -8.63 -22.17
N GLU A 61 -5.62 -9.90 -22.38
CA GLU A 61 -6.49 -10.66 -21.49
C GLU A 61 -5.84 -10.89 -20.12
N ILE A 62 -4.56 -11.28 -20.11
CA ILE A 62 -3.79 -11.48 -18.87
C ILE A 62 -3.72 -10.16 -18.10
N ALA A 63 -3.44 -9.05 -18.78
CA ALA A 63 -3.40 -7.72 -18.15
C ALA A 63 -4.76 -7.33 -17.56
N ARG A 64 -5.87 -7.56 -18.29
CA ARG A 64 -7.22 -7.30 -17.80
C ARG A 64 -7.56 -8.14 -16.57
N LYS A 65 -7.22 -9.43 -16.58
CA LYS A 65 -7.42 -10.34 -15.43
C LYS A 65 -6.61 -9.90 -14.22
N ALA A 66 -5.35 -9.52 -14.42
CA ALA A 66 -4.48 -9.01 -13.37
C ALA A 66 -4.99 -7.70 -12.77
N ALA A 67 -5.45 -6.76 -13.62
CA ALA A 67 -6.07 -5.52 -13.16
C ALA A 67 -7.31 -5.78 -12.30
N LYS A 68 -8.24 -6.61 -12.77
CA LYS A 68 -9.42 -7.02 -11.98
C LYS A 68 -9.04 -7.61 -10.63
N ALA A 69 -7.99 -8.43 -10.57
CA ALA A 69 -7.52 -9.01 -9.30
C ALA A 69 -6.90 -7.96 -8.36
N ARG A 70 -6.11 -7.02 -8.90
CA ARG A 70 -5.48 -5.95 -8.11
C ARG A 70 -6.50 -4.96 -7.56
N TRP A 71 -7.52 -4.64 -8.35
CA TRP A 71 -8.54 -3.64 -8.03
C TRP A 71 -9.81 -4.23 -7.40
N LYS A 72 -9.83 -5.53 -7.08
CA LYS A 72 -10.95 -6.21 -6.40
C LYS A 72 -11.22 -5.69 -4.96
N GLY A 73 -10.36 -4.81 -4.45
CA GLY A 73 -10.38 -4.34 -3.06
C GLY A 73 -11.09 -3.01 -2.83
N ASP A 74 -11.46 -2.26 -3.87
CA ASP A 74 -12.08 -0.93 -3.70
C ASP A 74 -13.57 -0.90 -4.04
N ASP A 75 -14.15 -2.02 -4.54
CA ASP A 75 -15.58 -2.13 -4.85
C ASP A 75 -16.39 -2.96 -3.83
N MET A 76 -16.14 -2.74 -2.52
CA MET A 76 -17.09 -3.17 -1.48
C MET A 76 -18.36 -2.28 -1.42
N SER A 77 -18.82 -1.81 -2.58
CA SER A 77 -20.10 -1.14 -2.76
C SER A 77 -20.70 -1.62 -4.08
N LEU A 78 -21.41 -2.76 -4.06
CA LEU A 78 -22.54 -3.10 -4.95
C LEU A 78 -22.96 -4.58 -4.90
N THR A 79 -22.27 -5.45 -4.16
CA THR A 79 -22.87 -6.71 -3.73
C THR A 79 -23.76 -6.44 -2.51
N GLN A 80 -25.04 -6.15 -2.75
CA GLN A 80 -26.02 -6.23 -1.68
C GLN A 80 -26.00 -7.67 -1.13
N PRO A 81 -25.61 -7.89 0.13
CA PRO A 81 -25.66 -9.23 0.69
C PRO A 81 -27.13 -9.66 0.72
N ALA A 82 -27.39 -10.85 0.17
CA ALA A 82 -28.66 -11.53 0.23
C ALA A 82 -29.27 -11.39 1.65
N GLU A 83 -30.54 -11.01 1.65
CA GLU A 83 -31.43 -10.70 2.76
C GLU A 83 -31.04 -11.35 4.10
N LYS A 84 -30.17 -10.70 4.86
CA LYS A 84 -30.06 -11.00 6.29
C LYS A 84 -31.31 -10.49 6.99
N SER A 85 -31.94 -11.40 7.75
CA SER A 85 -33.24 -11.24 8.38
C SER A 85 -33.33 -9.94 9.18
N ALA A 86 -34.50 -9.31 9.13
CA ALA A 86 -34.74 -7.97 9.70
C ALA A 86 -34.41 -7.84 11.20
N GLN A 87 -34.23 -8.94 11.92
CA GLN A 87 -33.79 -8.97 13.31
C GLN A 87 -32.31 -8.59 13.50
N GLU A 88 -31.41 -8.85 12.54
CA GLU A 88 -30.00 -8.43 12.63
C GLU A 88 -29.81 -6.93 12.33
N ARG A 89 -30.77 -6.28 11.67
CA ARG A 89 -30.73 -4.84 11.37
C ARG A 89 -31.07 -3.94 12.57
N ARG A 90 -31.42 -4.53 13.73
CA ARG A 90 -31.71 -3.81 14.99
C ARG A 90 -30.50 -3.61 15.90
N LEU A 91 -29.27 -3.81 15.41
CA LEU A 91 -28.06 -3.47 16.16
C LEU A 91 -27.43 -2.20 15.59
N PRO A 92 -27.38 -1.09 16.35
CA PRO A 92 -27.09 0.21 15.77
C PRO A 92 -25.60 0.47 15.46
N TYR A 93 -24.63 -0.40 15.83
CA TYR A 93 -23.24 -0.24 15.39
C TYR A 93 -22.44 -1.57 15.33
N PRO A 94 -21.60 -1.78 14.29
CA PRO A 94 -20.62 -2.86 14.26
C PRO A 94 -19.45 -2.60 15.24
N ALA A 95 -18.97 -3.69 15.82
CA ALA A 95 -18.01 -3.74 16.93
C ALA A 95 -16.74 -2.89 16.72
N ASN A 96 -16.51 -1.94 17.63
CA ASN A 96 -15.17 -1.40 17.85
C ASN A 96 -14.45 -2.36 18.81
N GLY A 97 -13.19 -2.71 18.52
CA GLY A 97 -12.41 -3.77 19.17
C GLY A 97 -12.13 -3.64 20.69
N LEU A 98 -12.89 -2.83 21.42
CA LEU A 98 -12.86 -2.70 22.88
C LEU A 98 -14.25 -2.97 23.52
N GLY A 99 -15.23 -3.43 22.75
CA GLY A 99 -16.53 -3.89 23.28
C GLY A 99 -17.44 -2.80 23.84
N GLU A 100 -17.02 -1.54 23.83
CA GLU A 100 -17.86 -0.43 24.29
C GLU A 100 -18.76 0.10 23.14
N PRO A 101 -20.05 0.36 23.43
CA PRO A 101 -20.90 1.02 22.46
C PRO A 101 -20.38 2.44 22.21
N LYS A 102 -20.17 2.79 20.94
CA LYS A 102 -19.94 4.19 20.55
C LYS A 102 -21.17 4.99 20.95
N LYS A 103 -21.04 5.82 21.99
CA LYS A 103 -22.07 6.77 22.39
C LYS A 103 -22.34 7.72 21.23
N ALA A 104 -23.62 7.99 20.96
CA ALA A 104 -23.99 8.96 19.95
C ALA A 104 -23.48 10.36 20.36
N PHE A 105 -23.14 11.21 19.40
CA PHE A 105 -22.67 12.58 19.65
C PHE A 105 -23.67 13.42 20.47
N GLU A 106 -24.95 13.05 20.47
CA GLU A 106 -25.97 13.68 21.32
C GLU A 106 -25.89 13.26 22.80
N ASP A 107 -25.31 12.10 23.10
CA ASP A 107 -25.18 11.58 24.47
C ASP A 107 -24.01 12.21 25.23
N THR A 108 -23.08 12.90 24.56
CA THR A 108 -21.95 13.59 25.21
C THR A 108 -22.36 14.93 25.81
N PHE A 109 -23.46 15.54 25.34
CA PHE A 109 -23.96 16.84 25.80
C PHE A 109 -25.25 16.79 26.61
N ARG A 110 -25.95 15.64 26.66
CA ARG A 110 -27.13 15.49 27.52
C ARG A 110 -26.70 15.32 28.97
N LEU A 111 -26.83 16.39 29.76
CA LEU A 111 -26.80 16.36 31.22
C LEU A 111 -27.51 15.08 31.70
N SER A 112 -26.81 14.32 32.56
CA SER A 112 -27.32 13.05 33.08
C SER A 112 -28.73 13.23 33.64
N THR A 113 -29.55 12.19 33.54
CA THR A 113 -30.94 12.20 34.01
C THR A 113 -31.06 12.69 35.46
N ALA A 114 -30.05 12.41 36.29
CA ALA A 114 -29.93 12.93 37.66
C ALA A 114 -29.81 14.46 37.74
N VAL A 115 -29.04 15.10 36.85
CA VAL A 115 -28.90 16.56 36.83
C VAL A 115 -30.15 17.24 36.28
N LYS A 116 -30.84 16.64 35.31
CA LYS A 116 -32.15 17.13 34.85
C LYS A 116 -33.20 17.10 35.97
N ALA A 117 -33.28 15.99 36.71
CA ALA A 117 -34.18 15.87 37.85
C ALA A 117 -33.85 16.86 38.99
N ALA A 118 -32.57 17.15 39.21
CA ALA A 118 -32.14 18.13 40.21
C ALA A 118 -32.47 19.58 39.80
N VAL A 119 -32.33 19.93 38.51
CA VAL A 119 -32.71 21.25 37.97
C VAL A 119 -34.23 21.45 38.04
N GLU A 120 -35.02 20.40 37.78
CA GLU A 120 -36.47 20.45 37.83
C GLU A 120 -37.02 20.57 39.26
N LYS A 121 -36.40 19.90 40.24
CA LYS A 121 -36.71 20.06 41.67
C LYS A 121 -36.38 21.45 42.22
N ARG A 122 -35.47 22.20 41.59
CA ARG A 122 -35.10 23.57 42.00
C ARG A 122 -36.03 24.64 41.42
N LYS A 123 -36.93 24.27 40.50
CA LYS A 123 -37.92 25.16 39.86
C LYS A 123 -39.31 25.08 40.49
N LYS A 124 -39.52 24.20 41.47
CA LYS A 124 -40.68 24.21 42.39
C LYS A 124 -40.24 24.78 43.72
#